data_AF-A0A9W6QP07-F1
#
_entry.id   AF-A0A9W6QP07-F1
#
_cell.length_a   1.000
_cell.length_b   1.000
_cell.length_c   1.000
_cell.angle_alpha   90.00
_cell.angle_beta   90.00
_cell.angle_gamma   90.00
#
_symmetry.space_group_name_H-M   'P 1'
#
loop_
_entity.id
_entity.type
_entity.pdbx_description
1 polymer ?
#
loop_
_entity_poly.entity_id
_entity_poly.type
_entity_poly.pdbx_seq_one_letter_code
_entity_poly.pdbx_strand_id
1 'polypeptide(L)'
;MTDDVPPITHLGFISMNVIPAGTDLVEEVRALNAAGVEVPWMWVLSEERLDFTNQTQASLGFGVHNEVGMLQWRDSGGSFVPATGTNPEWVSYWLAGFHESPVRPCTEVPVEIALTAAGVPRDEE
;
A
#
# COMPACT_ATOMS: atom_id res chain seq x y z
N MET A 1 27.39 -3.53 15.38
CA MET A 1 26.66 -2.54 14.56
C MET A 1 25.40 -3.23 14.12
N THR A 2 24.29 -2.99 14.83
CA THR A 2 22.98 -3.34 14.30
C THR A 2 22.75 -2.37 13.15
N ASP A 3 22.83 -2.84 11.91
CA ASP A 3 22.32 -2.08 10.78
C ASP A 3 20.86 -1.80 11.07
N ASP A 4 20.55 -0.55 11.41
CA ASP A 4 19.22 -0.09 11.75
C ASP A 4 18.45 0.03 10.42
N VAL A 5 17.96 -1.11 9.93
CA VAL A 5 17.16 -1.18 8.71
C VAL A 5 15.89 -0.37 9.00
N PRO A 6 15.60 0.71 8.24
CA PRO A 6 14.42 1.51 8.48
C PRO A 6 13.16 0.64 8.33
N PRO A 7 12.09 0.92 9.10
CA PRO A 7 10.82 0.21 8.98
C PRO A 7 10.36 0.11 7.53
N ILE A 8 9.79 -1.03 7.12
CA ILE A 8 9.39 -1.25 5.72
C ILE A 8 8.31 -0.24 5.28
N THR A 9 7.54 0.28 6.24
CA THR A 9 6.56 1.35 6.05
C THR A 9 7.17 2.68 5.60
N HIS A 10 8.47 2.89 5.73
CA HIS A 10 9.15 4.07 5.18
C HIS A 10 9.58 3.89 3.71
N LEU A 11 9.34 2.71 3.11
CA LEU A 11 9.63 2.45 1.70
C LEU A 11 8.35 2.61 0.87
N GLY A 12 8.27 3.64 0.02
CA GLY A 12 7.09 3.88 -0.82
C GLY A 12 6.76 2.76 -1.80
N PHE A 13 7.78 2.07 -2.30
CA PHE A 13 7.65 0.92 -3.20
C PHE A 13 8.22 -0.31 -2.49
N ILE A 14 7.35 -1.28 -2.22
CA ILE A 14 7.66 -2.49 -1.48
C ILE A 14 7.63 -3.66 -2.45
N SER A 15 8.72 -4.41 -2.52
CA SER A 15 8.73 -5.72 -3.18
C SER A 15 8.48 -6.80 -2.14
N MET A 16 7.58 -7.74 -2.42
CA MET A 16 7.34 -8.89 -1.54
C MET A 16 8.63 -9.68 -1.29
N ASN A 17 9.45 -9.86 -2.32
CA ASN A 17 10.74 -10.58 -2.24
C ASN A 17 11.81 -9.92 -1.35
N VAL A 18 11.60 -8.68 -0.91
CA VAL A 18 12.55 -7.97 -0.03
C VAL A 18 11.98 -7.70 1.36
N ILE A 19 10.76 -8.14 1.65
CA ILE A 19 10.21 -8.09 3.00
C ILE A 19 11.02 -9.05 3.87
N PRO A 20 11.68 -8.58 4.95
CA PRO A 20 12.48 -9.46 5.79
C PRO A 20 11.63 -10.58 6.40
N ALA A 21 12.19 -11.79 6.48
CA ALA A 21 11.49 -12.94 7.06
C ALA A 21 10.99 -12.63 8.48
N GLY A 22 9.73 -12.96 8.75
CA GLY A 22 9.07 -12.66 10.03
C GLY A 22 8.46 -11.26 10.14
N THR A 23 8.65 -10.39 9.13
CA THR A 23 7.98 -9.08 9.07
C THR A 23 6.52 -9.26 8.70
N ASP A 24 5.62 -8.75 9.53
CA ASP A 24 4.20 -8.65 9.22
C ASP A 24 3.89 -7.23 8.75
N LEU A 25 3.90 -7.04 7.43
CA LEU A 25 3.65 -5.74 6.80
C LEU A 25 2.30 -5.15 7.23
N VAL A 26 1.27 -5.98 7.36
CA VAL A 26 -0.08 -5.52 7.71
C VAL A 26 -0.09 -5.02 9.15
N GLU A 27 0.54 -5.73 10.07
CA GLU A 27 0.63 -5.30 11.48
C GLU A 27 1.48 -4.03 11.64
N GLU A 28 2.57 -3.87 10.88
CA GLU A 28 3.34 -2.62 10.91
C GLU A 28 2.52 -1.42 10.40
N VAL A 29 1.81 -1.59 9.29
CA VAL A 29 0.93 -0.53 8.75
C VAL A 29 -0.24 -0.24 9.70
N ARG A 30 -0.82 -1.26 10.33
CA ARG A 30 -1.87 -1.13 11.33
C ARG A 30 -1.38 -0.35 12.55
N ALA A 31 -0.19 -0.68 13.07
CA ALA A 31 0.41 0.02 14.19
C ALA A 31 0.71 1.49 13.86
N LEU A 32 1.25 1.76 12.66
CA LEU A 32 1.47 3.12 12.18
C LEU A 32 0.16 3.92 12.12
N ASN A 33 -0.88 3.35 11.53
CA ASN A 33 -2.19 4.01 11.42
C ASN A 33 -2.81 4.28 12.79
N ALA A 34 -2.71 3.32 13.72
CA ALA A 34 -3.21 3.45 15.09
C ALA A 34 -2.46 4.52 15.91
N ALA A 35 -1.21 4.84 15.55
CA ALA A 35 -0.46 5.94 16.14
C ALA A 35 -0.98 7.33 15.72
N GLY A 36 -1.89 7.40 14.74
CA GLY A 36 -2.55 8.63 14.28
C GLY A 36 -1.76 9.31 13.16
N VAL A 37 -1.86 8.78 11.94
CA VAL A 37 -1.30 9.43 10.75
C VAL A 37 -2.04 10.74 10.45
N GLU A 38 -1.31 11.85 10.35
CA GLU A 38 -1.89 13.19 10.11
C GLU A 38 -2.32 13.39 8.65
N VAL A 39 -1.68 12.67 7.73
CA VAL A 39 -1.99 12.67 6.30
C VAL A 39 -2.33 11.25 5.85
N PRO A 40 -3.03 11.06 4.73
CA PRO A 40 -3.23 9.71 4.18
C PRO A 40 -1.91 9.14 3.65
N TRP A 41 -1.51 7.96 4.12
CA TRP A 41 -0.31 7.27 3.66
C TRP A 41 -0.65 6.22 2.61
N MET A 42 0.21 6.04 1.63
CA MET A 42 0.09 4.94 0.66
C MET A 42 1.43 4.28 0.38
N TRP A 43 1.34 3.05 -0.14
CA TRP A 43 2.44 2.23 -0.61
C TRP A 43 2.05 1.54 -1.90
N VAL A 44 3.06 1.14 -2.66
CA VAL A 44 2.89 0.28 -3.84
C VAL A 44 3.60 -1.02 -3.56
N LEU A 45 2.83 -2.12 -3.52
CA LEU A 45 3.31 -3.47 -3.32
C LEU A 45 3.37 -4.20 -4.67
N SER A 46 4.52 -4.78 -4.99
CA SER A 46 4.70 -5.64 -6.16
C SER A 46 5.42 -6.92 -5.75
N GLU A 47 5.29 -7.98 -6.53
CA GLU A 47 5.99 -9.25 -6.27
C GLU A 47 7.51 -9.02 -6.27
N GLU A 48 8.02 -8.53 -7.39
CA GLU A 48 9.42 -8.13 -7.58
C GLU A 48 9.62 -6.62 -7.37
N ARG A 49 10.87 -6.19 -7.33
CA ARG A 49 11.21 -4.75 -7.34
C ARG A 49 10.55 -4.08 -8.55
N LEU A 50 9.90 -2.95 -8.31
CA LEU A 50 9.22 -2.23 -9.38
C LEU A 50 10.23 -1.74 -10.42
N ASP A 51 10.03 -2.14 -11.67
CA ASP A 51 10.72 -1.64 -12.85
C ASP A 51 9.82 -0.60 -13.53
N PHE A 52 10.17 0.67 -13.36
CA PHE A 52 9.43 1.79 -13.95
C PHE A 52 9.45 1.82 -15.48
N THR A 53 10.31 1.02 -16.12
CA THR A 53 10.32 0.84 -17.58
C THR A 53 9.38 -0.27 -18.04
N ASN A 54 8.96 -1.14 -17.13
CA ASN A 54 8.07 -2.26 -17.39
C ASN A 54 6.62 -1.93 -16.98
N GLN A 55 5.84 -1.43 -17.94
CA GLN A 55 4.42 -1.11 -17.72
C GLN A 55 3.53 -2.33 -17.49
N THR A 56 4.06 -3.55 -17.62
CA THR A 56 3.27 -4.78 -17.45
C THR A 56 3.36 -5.35 -16.04
N GLN A 57 4.25 -4.83 -15.20
CA GLN A 57 4.42 -5.34 -13.84
C GLN A 57 3.20 -5.00 -13.00
N ALA A 58 2.57 -6.06 -12.49
CA ALA A 58 1.42 -5.94 -11.62
C ALA A 58 1.82 -5.34 -10.27
N SER A 59 0.98 -4.44 -9.75
CA SER A 59 1.18 -3.85 -8.43
C SER A 59 -0.13 -3.50 -7.75
N LEU A 60 -0.12 -3.63 -6.43
CA LEU A 60 -1.18 -3.21 -5.53
C LEU A 60 -0.79 -1.89 -4.86
N GLY A 61 -1.47 -0.81 -5.23
CA GLY A 61 -1.50 0.40 -4.41
C GLY A 61 -2.45 0.19 -3.23
N PHE A 62 -1.97 0.41 -2.02
CA PHE A 62 -2.80 0.41 -0.83
C PHE A 62 -2.40 1.55 0.10
N GLY A 63 -3.31 1.97 0.98
CA GLY A 63 -3.04 3.07 1.90
C GLY A 63 -3.97 3.10 3.09
N VAL A 64 -3.64 3.95 4.06
CA VAL A 64 -4.37 4.09 5.33
C VAL A 64 -4.46 5.56 5.76
N HIS A 65 -5.59 5.92 6.34
CA HIS A 65 -5.84 7.18 7.03
C HIS A 65 -6.98 6.98 8.04
N ASN A 66 -6.64 6.67 9.28
CA ASN A 66 -7.61 6.34 10.33
C ASN A 66 -8.53 5.18 9.89
N GLU A 67 -9.83 5.41 9.79
CA GLU A 67 -10.82 4.38 9.40
C GLU A 67 -10.92 4.16 7.88
N VAL A 68 -10.26 5.02 7.08
CA VAL A 68 -10.29 4.97 5.62
C VAL A 68 -9.01 4.30 5.11
N GLY A 69 -9.17 3.36 4.19
CA GLY A 69 -8.10 2.77 3.41
C GLY A 69 -8.20 3.17 1.94
N MET A 70 -7.10 3.02 1.22
CA MET A 70 -7.04 3.17 -0.24
C MET A 70 -6.68 1.83 -0.86
N LEU A 71 -7.30 1.51 -1.99
CA LEU A 71 -6.97 0.31 -2.75
C LEU A 71 -7.03 0.57 -4.25
N GLN A 72 -6.00 0.11 -4.96
CA GLN A 72 -5.93 0.16 -6.41
C GLN A 72 -5.04 -0.97 -6.92
N TRP A 73 -5.49 -1.68 -7.96
CA TRP A 73 -4.66 -2.62 -8.69
C TRP A 73 -4.21 -2.00 -10.01
N ARG A 74 -2.96 -2.23 -10.40
CA ARG A 74 -2.43 -1.84 -11.71
C ARG A 74 -1.74 -3.02 -12.37
N ASP A 75 -1.99 -3.20 -13.67
CA ASP A 75 -1.29 -4.14 -14.53
C ASP A 75 -1.28 -3.63 -15.99
N SER A 76 -0.91 -4.49 -16.93
CA SER A 76 -0.88 -4.18 -18.37
C SER A 76 -2.24 -3.78 -18.97
N GLY A 77 -3.35 -4.16 -18.33
CA GLY A 77 -4.72 -3.83 -18.72
C GLY A 77 -5.19 -2.46 -18.19
N GLY A 78 -4.44 -1.83 -17.30
CA GLY A 78 -4.70 -0.50 -16.78
C GLY A 78 -4.83 -0.46 -15.26
N SER A 79 -5.66 0.46 -14.76
CA SER A 79 -5.88 0.65 -13.32
C SER A 79 -7.30 0.24 -12.94
N PHE A 80 -7.40 -0.63 -11.96
CA PHE A 80 -8.65 -1.15 -11.42
C PHE A 80 -8.83 -0.68 -9.98
N VAL A 81 -10.07 -0.41 -9.62
CA VAL A 81 -10.44 0.10 -8.29
C VAL A 81 -11.62 -0.71 -7.76
N PRO A 82 -11.82 -0.79 -6.44
CA PRO A 82 -12.95 -1.53 -5.87
C PRO A 82 -14.29 -0.99 -6.36
N ALA A 83 -15.23 -1.90 -6.66
CA ALA A 83 -16.61 -1.51 -7.00
C ALA A 83 -17.33 -0.82 -5.83
N THR A 84 -16.87 -1.06 -4.60
CA THR A 84 -17.36 -0.46 -3.36
C THR A 84 -16.61 0.81 -2.97
N GLY A 85 -15.78 1.35 -3.85
CA GLY A 85 -15.01 2.56 -3.58
C GLY A 85 -15.89 3.79 -3.33
N THR A 86 -15.54 4.61 -2.35
CA THR A 86 -16.44 5.65 -1.81
C THR A 86 -16.09 7.08 -2.21
N ASN A 87 -14.83 7.40 -2.51
CA ASN A 87 -14.46 8.78 -2.85
C ASN A 87 -14.97 9.17 -4.25
N PRO A 88 -15.77 10.25 -4.38
CA PRO A 88 -16.32 10.67 -5.67
C PRO A 88 -15.32 11.44 -6.53
N GLU A 89 -14.27 11.99 -5.90
CA GLU A 89 -13.29 12.88 -6.52
C GLU A 89 -11.87 12.34 -6.33
N TRP A 90 -10.91 12.97 -7.02
CA TRP A 90 -9.50 12.71 -6.80
C TRP A 90 -9.10 13.16 -5.40
N VAL A 91 -8.30 12.35 -4.73
CA VAL A 91 -7.82 12.60 -3.36
C VAL A 91 -6.29 12.50 -3.32
N SER A 92 -5.67 13.14 -2.34
CA SER A 92 -4.23 13.13 -2.17
C SER A 92 -3.82 12.08 -1.14
N TYR A 93 -2.93 11.18 -1.54
CA TYR A 93 -2.23 10.26 -0.64
C TYR A 93 -0.72 10.51 -0.70
N TRP A 94 -0.02 10.22 0.38
CA TRP A 94 1.41 10.46 0.52
C TRP A 94 2.16 9.15 0.50
N LEU A 95 2.95 8.94 -0.54
CA LEU A 95 3.76 7.74 -0.72
C LEU A 95 4.78 7.63 0.43
N ALA A 96 4.61 6.61 1.27
CA ALA A 96 5.30 6.45 2.55
C ALA A 96 5.34 7.74 3.39
N GLY A 97 4.31 8.60 3.29
CA GLY A 97 4.25 9.86 4.02
C GLY A 97 5.09 11.02 3.44
N PHE A 98 5.85 10.81 2.36
CA PHE A 98 6.81 11.79 1.85
C PHE A 98 6.37 12.50 0.57
N HIS A 99 5.77 11.78 -0.37
CA HIS A 99 5.46 12.32 -1.70
C HIS A 99 3.96 12.27 -1.98
N GLU A 100 3.35 13.46 -2.06
CA GLU A 100 1.95 13.58 -2.49
C GLU A 100 1.76 12.95 -3.88
N SER A 101 0.73 12.12 -3.96
CA SER A 101 0.36 11.33 -5.12
C SER A 101 -1.15 11.42 -5.31
N PRO A 102 -1.63 11.88 -6.48
CA PRO A 102 -3.05 11.96 -6.74
C PRO A 102 -3.62 10.56 -6.94
N VAL A 103 -4.68 10.25 -6.20
CA VAL A 103 -5.41 8.99 -6.27
C VAL A 103 -6.78 9.24 -6.88
N ARG A 104 -7.17 8.37 -7.81
CA ARG A 104 -8.40 8.51 -8.58
C ARG A 104 -9.67 8.25 -7.76
N PRO A 105 -10.86 8.66 -8.26
CA PRO A 105 -12.15 8.30 -7.68
C PRO A 105 -12.34 6.78 -7.49
N CYS A 106 -13.18 6.43 -6.52
CA CYS A 106 -13.59 5.07 -6.16
C CYS A 106 -12.45 4.15 -5.67
N THR A 107 -11.42 4.71 -5.05
CA THR A 107 -10.29 3.97 -4.46
C THR A 107 -10.39 3.84 -2.94
N GLU A 108 -11.06 4.77 -2.25
CA GLU A 108 -11.24 4.73 -0.81
C GLU A 108 -12.23 3.64 -0.42
N VAL A 109 -11.87 2.86 0.60
CA VAL A 109 -12.64 1.75 1.18
C VAL A 109 -12.46 1.77 2.69
N PRO A 110 -13.25 1.02 3.49
CA PRO A 110 -12.91 0.80 4.90
C PRO A 110 -11.48 0.27 5.06
N VAL A 111 -10.73 0.78 6.05
CA VAL A 111 -9.30 0.47 6.23
C VAL A 111 -9.02 -1.03 6.31
N GLU A 112 -9.89 -1.79 6.95
CA GLU A 112 -9.75 -3.25 7.07
C GLU A 112 -9.79 -3.97 5.72
N ILE A 113 -10.53 -3.44 4.73
CA ILE A 113 -10.52 -4.01 3.37
C ILE A 113 -9.16 -3.80 2.72
N ALA A 114 -8.59 -2.60 2.84
CA ALA A 114 -7.28 -2.29 2.29
C ALA A 114 -6.18 -3.14 2.96
N LEU A 115 -6.21 -3.27 4.29
CA LEU A 115 -5.26 -4.10 5.04
C LEU A 115 -5.40 -5.59 4.71
N THR A 116 -6.62 -6.09 4.57
CA THR A 116 -6.87 -7.50 4.17
C THR A 116 -6.31 -7.77 2.76
N ALA A 117 -6.51 -6.85 1.82
CA ALA A 117 -6.00 -6.98 0.46
C ALA A 117 -4.47 -6.88 0.38
N ALA A 118 -3.84 -6.10 1.28
CA ALA A 118 -2.38 -6.00 1.39
C ALA A 118 -1.74 -7.20 2.09
N GLY A 119 -2.53 -8.03 2.78
CA GLY A 119 -2.07 -9.26 3.40
C GLY A 119 -1.51 -10.22 2.37
N VAL A 120 -0.23 -10.56 2.50
CA VAL A 120 0.37 -11.65 1.73
C VAL A 120 -0.11 -12.96 2.36
N PRO A 121 -0.71 -13.90 1.61
CA PRO A 121 -1.05 -15.21 2.15
C PRO A 121 0.23 -15.84 2.72
N ARG A 122 0.20 -16.19 4.00
CA ARG A 122 1.21 -17.06 4.59
C ARG A 122 0.89 -18.45 4.07
N ASP A 123 1.74 -18.99 3.21
CA ASP A 123 1.64 -20.40 2.85
C ASP A 123 1.62 -21.21 4.15
N GLU A 124 0.49 -21.88 4.42
CA GLU A 124 0.40 -22.86 5.49
C GLU A 124 1.23 -24.07 5.06
N GLU A 125 2.33 -24.32 5.79
CA GLU A 125 3.21 -25.47 5.61
C GLU A 125 2.56 -26.78 6.12
#